data_AF-A0A4Q4ZTC0-F1
#
_entry.id   AF-A0A4Q4ZTC0-F1
#
_cell.length_a   1.000
_cell.length_b   1.000
_cell.length_c   1.000
_cell.angle_alpha   90.00
_cell.angle_beta   90.00
_cell.angle_gamma   90.00
#
_symmetry.space_group_name_H-M   'P 1'
#
loop_
_entity.id
_entity.type
_entity.pdbx_description
1 polymer ?
#
loop_
_entity_poly.entity_id
_entity_poly.type
_entity_poly.pdbx_seq_one_letter_code
_entity_poly.pdbx_strand_id
1 'polypeptide(L)'
;MADCRLLIFSEFAVVIIVWTGVFLLPVSLSVRVLQALPEIWRDGSIELRLIASSMTVMLGMYLERVHQGLFQGMGVGEETSRTWSGLLHAGALSLAQLFGYLDTHSLTRISLLHASIKELFRSVEAWINPHPGLRERLCSPDAGLLRYKYKDLSGSKAIRVITLESPISKLKTAAISCHMKEIYLDSDAPFTALSYAWDSHHGTERIICDGGYISVTKNCVAALRNIRDHPSCKNKLLWVDAICINQDETATEEKGRQIGIMGEIYTRASEVRVWLGEHDRSSKVVCEFLDKVSKAYDRSRRYRNIDHAVQAAEEAGLDNARRWPQLSTSLADFFCRSWFTRAWPVQEVTLPLPGRVTVVCGWTQLKFEHLRFGWGILRKLGVLPMSANLDQAVALQFYLADAITLKRNLPPAEYPDIGRPLLPDLSQFSFTSVMNAMRFKACRDPKDRFFSLYGVFQELDIAHDIPISMWSQTDAHVFKAVTLACFKLDGNLNAIRLAQLSDPRITIPASQTTSCLPRDATPMMAS
;
A
#
# COMPACT_ATOMS: atom_id res chain seq x y z
N MET A 1 39.22 -37.31 -21.98
CA MET A 1 38.31 -37.51 -20.84
C MET A 1 36.94 -37.00 -21.27
N ALA A 2 36.24 -37.73 -22.14
CA ALA A 2 35.54 -39.00 -21.90
C ALA A 2 34.40 -38.82 -20.88
N ASP A 3 33.24 -38.50 -21.45
CA ASP A 3 31.89 -38.90 -21.07
C ASP A 3 31.53 -39.02 -19.58
N CYS A 4 30.79 -38.03 -19.08
CA CYS A 4 29.62 -38.31 -18.26
C CYS A 4 28.46 -37.43 -18.73
N ARG A 5 27.52 -38.08 -19.43
CA ARG A 5 26.30 -37.49 -19.95
C ARG A 5 25.46 -36.95 -18.80
N LEU A 6 25.08 -35.68 -18.90
CA LEU A 6 24.07 -35.04 -18.07
C LEU A 6 22.72 -35.74 -18.36
N LEU A 7 22.35 -36.75 -17.58
CA LEU A 7 21.00 -37.30 -17.58
C LEU A 7 20.12 -36.32 -16.81
N ILE A 8 19.59 -35.34 -17.56
CA ILE A 8 18.48 -34.51 -17.12
C ILE A 8 17.26 -35.44 -17.03
N PHE A 9 16.97 -35.94 -15.84
CA PHE A 9 15.62 -36.33 -15.50
C PHE A 9 14.88 -35.07 -15.05
N SER A 10 13.77 -34.79 -15.72
CA SER A 10 12.81 -33.79 -15.30
C SER A 10 12.39 -34.12 -13.86
N GLU A 11 12.98 -33.42 -12.89
CA GLU A 11 12.41 -32.99 -11.59
C GLU A 11 13.42 -32.86 -10.44
N PHE A 12 14.71 -33.20 -10.56
CA PHE A 12 15.62 -33.07 -9.41
C PHE A 12 17.04 -32.61 -9.77
N ALA A 13 17.32 -31.33 -9.51
CA ALA A 13 18.68 -30.82 -9.35
C ALA A 13 18.93 -30.53 -7.86
N VAL A 14 19.65 -31.43 -7.20
CA VAL A 14 20.20 -31.19 -5.87
C VAL A 14 21.46 -30.34 -6.06
N VAL A 15 21.33 -29.04 -5.83
CA VAL A 15 22.46 -28.13 -5.72
C VAL A 15 22.84 -28.05 -4.26
N ILE A 16 23.95 -28.71 -3.89
CA ILE A 16 24.68 -28.42 -2.66
C ILE A 16 25.37 -27.07 -2.88
N ILE A 17 24.71 -25.97 -2.49
CA ILE A 17 25.39 -24.70 -2.21
C ILE A 17 25.32 -24.49 -0.70
N VAL A 18 26.45 -24.77 -0.07
CA VAL A 18 26.76 -24.36 1.29
C VAL A 18 26.89 -22.83 1.28
N TRP A 19 26.23 -22.17 2.24
CA TRP A 19 26.34 -20.76 2.61
C TRP A 19 25.71 -19.70 1.68
N THR A 20 24.47 -19.28 2.00
CA THR A 20 24.12 -17.98 2.62
C THR A 20 22.59 -17.80 2.57
N GLY A 21 21.93 -17.83 3.73
CA GLY A 21 20.57 -17.31 3.91
C GLY A 21 19.42 -18.12 3.31
N VAL A 22 18.31 -18.14 4.05
CA VAL A 22 16.96 -18.60 3.63
C VAL A 22 16.73 -20.13 3.67
N PHE A 23 16.29 -20.60 4.84
CA PHE A 23 15.80 -21.97 5.05
C PHE A 23 14.28 -22.00 5.14
N LEU A 24 13.63 -22.35 4.02
CA LEU A 24 12.23 -22.83 3.97
C LEU A 24 11.94 -23.78 2.79
N LEU A 25 12.84 -23.86 1.80
CA LEU A 25 12.91 -25.00 0.88
C LEU A 25 13.34 -26.36 1.49
N PRO A 26 13.95 -26.50 2.69
CA PRO A 26 14.51 -27.79 3.09
C PRO A 26 13.48 -28.88 3.31
N VAL A 27 12.24 -28.58 3.71
CA VAL A 27 11.31 -29.63 4.18
C VAL A 27 10.72 -30.44 3.02
N SER A 28 10.31 -29.79 1.93
CA SER A 28 9.82 -30.50 0.74
C SER A 28 10.96 -31.18 -0.02
N LEU A 29 12.14 -30.55 -0.05
CA LEU A 29 13.35 -31.11 -0.65
C LEU A 29 13.83 -32.31 0.17
N SER A 30 13.82 -32.26 1.50
CA SER A 30 14.22 -33.37 2.36
C SER A 30 13.25 -34.54 2.29
N VAL A 31 11.94 -34.32 2.15
CA VAL A 31 10.98 -35.43 1.93
C VAL A 31 11.20 -36.13 0.58
N ARG A 32 11.43 -35.39 -0.51
CA ARG A 32 11.71 -35.97 -1.83
C ARG A 32 13.11 -36.60 -1.91
N VAL A 33 14.13 -36.02 -1.27
CA VAL A 33 15.47 -36.60 -1.12
C VAL A 33 15.44 -37.86 -0.25
N LEU A 34 14.65 -37.90 0.82
CA LEU A 34 14.42 -39.10 1.66
C LEU A 34 13.66 -40.20 0.91
N GLN A 35 12.80 -39.84 -0.05
CA GLN A 35 12.10 -40.79 -0.91
C GLN A 35 12.98 -41.33 -2.06
N ALA A 36 13.91 -40.52 -2.57
CA ALA A 36 14.86 -40.91 -3.63
C ALA A 36 16.15 -41.56 -3.10
N LEU A 37 16.41 -41.48 -1.79
CA LEU A 37 17.56 -42.07 -1.11
C LEU A 37 17.81 -43.56 -1.41
N PRO A 38 16.79 -44.43 -1.57
CA PRO A 38 16.99 -45.82 -2.00
C PRO A 38 17.52 -45.97 -3.44
N GLU A 39 17.20 -45.04 -4.34
CA GLU A 39 17.65 -45.06 -5.74
C GLU A 39 19.06 -44.47 -5.91
N ILE A 40 19.41 -43.48 -5.07
CA ILE A 40 20.75 -42.85 -5.01
C ILE A 40 21.80 -43.82 -4.42
N TRP A 41 21.37 -44.85 -3.69
CA TRP A 41 22.22 -45.79 -2.94
C TRP A 41 22.89 -46.88 -3.79
N ARG A 42 22.93 -46.75 -5.13
CA ARG A 42 23.52 -47.78 -6.01
C ARG A 42 25.04 -47.71 -6.20
N ASP A 43 25.71 -46.60 -5.88
CA ASP A 43 27.16 -46.45 -6.18
C ASP A 43 28.05 -46.06 -4.97
N GLY A 44 27.52 -46.06 -3.75
CA GLY A 44 28.35 -46.07 -2.53
C GLY A 44 29.30 -44.88 -2.29
N SER A 45 29.22 -43.78 -3.04
CA SER A 45 30.28 -42.75 -3.09
C SER A 45 29.86 -41.35 -2.61
N ILE A 46 29.06 -41.23 -1.55
CA ILE A 46 28.80 -39.93 -0.91
C ILE A 46 28.95 -40.09 0.61
N GLU A 47 29.81 -39.27 1.22
CA GLU A 47 30.07 -39.25 2.67
C GLU A 47 28.78 -38.91 3.45
N LEU A 48 28.05 -39.95 3.83
CA LEU A 48 26.82 -39.92 4.63
C LEU A 48 26.95 -39.07 5.90
N ARG A 49 28.15 -38.98 6.48
CA ARG A 49 28.43 -38.16 7.66
C ARG A 49 28.16 -36.68 7.40
N LEU A 50 28.54 -36.15 6.24
CA LEU A 50 28.41 -34.71 5.96
C LEU A 50 26.94 -34.30 5.77
N ILE A 51 26.15 -35.13 5.08
CA ILE A 51 24.71 -34.90 4.87
C ILE A 51 23.94 -35.09 6.18
N ALA A 52 24.22 -36.15 6.93
CA ALA A 52 23.60 -36.42 8.22
C ALA A 52 23.90 -35.31 9.26
N SER A 53 25.15 -34.89 9.37
CA SER A 53 25.54 -33.78 10.26
C SER A 53 24.89 -32.46 9.84
N SER A 54 24.83 -32.16 8.54
CA SER A 54 24.17 -30.96 8.01
C SER A 54 22.67 -30.97 8.30
N MET A 55 22.00 -32.11 8.09
CA MET A 55 20.57 -32.27 8.40
C MET A 55 20.29 -32.19 9.91
N THR A 56 21.18 -32.70 10.76
CA THR A 56 21.04 -32.64 12.23
C THR A 56 21.14 -31.21 12.76
N VAL A 57 22.12 -30.43 12.26
CA VAL A 57 22.27 -29.02 12.60
C VAL A 57 21.06 -28.21 12.10
N MET A 58 20.61 -28.47 10.88
CA MET A 58 19.42 -27.84 10.29
C MET A 58 18.14 -28.12 11.08
N LEU A 59 17.94 -29.38 11.48
CA LEU A 59 16.78 -29.79 12.25
C LEU A 59 16.85 -29.24 13.68
N GLY A 60 18.01 -29.24 14.31
CA GLY A 60 18.23 -28.63 15.63
C GLY A 60 17.93 -27.12 15.64
N MET A 61 18.47 -26.38 14.67
CA MET A 61 18.22 -24.93 14.53
C MET A 61 16.75 -24.62 14.20
N TYR A 62 16.10 -25.48 13.41
CA TYR A 62 14.67 -25.36 13.11
C TYR A 62 13.84 -25.59 14.38
N LEU A 63 14.11 -26.67 15.13
CA LEU A 63 13.40 -27.00 16.36
C LEU A 63 13.60 -25.95 17.46
N GLU A 64 14.79 -25.37 17.58
CA GLU A 64 15.09 -24.31 18.54
C GLU A 64 14.39 -22.98 18.17
N ARG A 65 14.30 -22.64 16.88
CA ARG A 65 13.55 -21.46 16.42
C ARG A 65 12.03 -21.65 16.45
N VAL A 66 11.54 -22.85 16.17
CA VAL A 66 10.15 -23.26 16.40
C VAL A 66 9.84 -23.13 17.89
N HIS A 67 10.75 -23.57 18.77
CA HIS A 67 10.61 -23.40 20.21
C HIS A 67 10.54 -21.92 20.62
N GLN A 68 11.45 -21.07 20.14
CA GLN A 68 11.46 -19.63 20.44
C GLN A 68 10.26 -18.87 19.85
N GLY A 69 9.84 -19.20 18.62
CA GLY A 69 8.78 -18.49 17.90
C GLY A 69 7.35 -18.94 18.24
N LEU A 70 7.09 -20.24 18.43
CA LEU A 70 5.75 -20.76 18.75
C LEU A 70 5.41 -20.62 20.23
N PHE A 71 6.32 -20.94 21.15
CA PHE A 71 5.97 -20.99 22.58
C PHE A 71 5.95 -19.62 23.26
N GLN A 72 6.84 -18.70 22.88
CA GLN A 72 6.80 -17.32 23.42
C GLN A 72 5.67 -16.50 22.79
N GLY A 73 5.29 -16.76 21.53
CA GLY A 73 4.28 -15.99 20.80
C GLY A 73 2.83 -16.43 21.01
N MET A 74 2.57 -17.63 21.54
CA MET A 74 1.20 -18.20 21.63
C MET A 74 0.67 -18.36 23.06
N GLY A 75 1.41 -17.93 24.10
CA GLY A 75 0.92 -18.00 25.49
C GLY A 75 0.67 -19.43 26.01
N VAL A 76 1.36 -20.42 25.44
CA VAL A 76 1.23 -21.83 25.84
C VAL A 76 1.88 -22.00 27.21
N GLY A 77 1.14 -22.57 28.17
CA GLY A 77 1.58 -22.74 29.56
C GLY A 77 2.94 -23.44 29.68
N GLU A 78 3.74 -23.01 30.67
CA GLU A 78 5.12 -23.44 30.92
C GLU A 78 5.30 -24.96 30.93
N GLU A 79 4.31 -25.69 31.43
CA GLU A 79 4.33 -27.15 31.54
C GLU A 79 4.35 -27.81 30.16
N THR A 80 3.43 -27.44 29.27
CA THR A 80 3.40 -27.88 27.86
C THR A 80 4.69 -27.53 27.11
N SER A 81 5.25 -26.35 27.36
CA SER A 81 6.52 -25.92 26.76
C SER A 81 7.69 -26.80 27.21
N ARG A 82 7.76 -27.14 28.51
CA ARG A 82 8.79 -28.04 29.05
C ARG A 82 8.66 -29.47 28.54
N THR A 83 7.44 -30.01 28.44
CA THR A 83 7.21 -31.35 27.87
C THR A 83 7.66 -31.43 26.42
N TRP A 84 7.37 -30.40 25.62
CA TRP A 84 7.81 -30.32 24.22
C TRP A 84 9.30 -30.08 24.06
N SER A 85 9.89 -29.21 24.88
CA SER A 85 11.34 -29.01 24.91
C SER A 85 12.04 -30.33 25.23
N GLY A 86 11.53 -31.09 26.20
CA GLY A 86 12.00 -32.44 26.53
C GLY A 86 11.85 -33.44 25.38
N LEU A 87 10.72 -33.46 24.68
CA LEU A 87 10.49 -34.33 23.52
C LEU A 87 11.38 -33.98 22.32
N LEU A 88 11.57 -32.69 22.03
CA LEU A 88 12.43 -32.21 20.95
C LEU A 88 13.91 -32.45 21.26
N HIS A 89 14.34 -32.23 22.50
CA HIS A 89 15.70 -32.57 22.94
C HIS A 89 15.92 -34.08 22.89
N ALA A 90 14.97 -34.88 23.38
CA ALA A 90 15.05 -36.34 23.32
C ALA A 90 15.07 -36.86 21.88
N GLY A 91 14.27 -36.27 20.99
CA GLY A 91 14.27 -36.59 19.56
C GLY A 91 15.58 -36.19 18.86
N ALA A 92 16.12 -35.01 19.16
CA ALA A 92 17.40 -34.55 18.64
C ALA A 92 18.58 -35.39 19.15
N LEU A 93 18.59 -35.76 20.43
CA LEU A 93 19.57 -36.70 21.02
C LEU A 93 19.43 -38.10 20.42
N SER A 94 18.21 -38.59 20.22
CA SER A 94 17.97 -39.90 19.60
C SER A 94 18.45 -39.92 18.14
N LEU A 95 18.21 -38.85 17.39
CA LEU A 95 18.73 -38.68 16.03
C LEU A 95 20.26 -38.57 16.02
N ALA A 96 20.84 -37.73 16.89
CA ALA A 96 22.30 -37.56 17.00
C ALA A 96 23.01 -38.86 17.42
N GLN A 97 22.40 -39.64 18.32
CA GLN A 97 22.88 -40.98 18.70
C GLN A 97 22.73 -41.96 17.52
N LEU A 98 21.62 -41.96 16.78
CA LEU A 98 21.46 -42.79 15.59
C LEU A 98 22.49 -42.45 14.50
N PHE A 99 22.76 -41.17 14.28
CA PHE A 99 23.71 -40.69 13.27
C PHE A 99 25.17 -40.92 13.67
N GLY A 100 25.50 -40.87 14.97
CA GLY A 100 26.83 -41.24 15.49
C GLY A 100 27.17 -42.73 15.34
N TYR A 101 26.17 -43.58 15.12
CA TYR A 101 26.31 -45.04 14.97
C TYR A 101 26.16 -45.55 13.51
N LEU A 102 26.08 -44.64 12.53
CA LEU A 102 26.06 -44.99 11.10
C LEU A 102 27.47 -45.36 10.62
N ASP A 103 27.92 -46.55 10.99
CA ASP A 103 28.95 -47.28 10.26
C ASP A 103 28.30 -48.07 9.10
N THR A 104 29.02 -48.16 7.99
CA THR A 104 28.57 -48.34 6.59
C THR A 104 27.81 -49.62 6.22
N HIS A 105 27.28 -50.43 7.13
CA HIS A 105 26.82 -51.79 6.77
C HIS A 105 25.49 -52.31 7.34
N SER A 106 24.48 -51.49 7.64
CA SER A 106 23.16 -52.07 7.96
C SER A 106 21.96 -51.30 7.41
N LEU A 107 21.42 -51.81 6.30
CA LEU A 107 20.10 -51.48 5.74
C LEU A 107 19.00 -51.45 6.81
N THR A 108 19.07 -52.36 7.80
CA THR A 108 18.14 -52.46 8.93
C THR A 108 18.08 -51.18 9.77
N ARG A 109 19.20 -50.46 9.92
CA ARG A 109 19.29 -49.22 10.70
C ARG A 109 18.75 -48.01 9.93
N ILE A 110 18.92 -47.99 8.60
CA ILE A 110 18.30 -46.99 7.72
C ILE A 110 16.77 -47.16 7.72
N SER A 111 16.27 -48.40 7.67
CA SER A 111 14.83 -48.66 7.80
C SER A 111 14.26 -48.25 9.17
N LEU A 112 15.06 -48.37 10.24
CA LEU A 112 14.68 -47.90 11.58
C LEU A 112 14.65 -46.37 11.64
N LEU A 113 15.65 -45.68 11.10
CA LEU A 113 15.66 -44.23 10.98
C LEU A 113 14.46 -43.74 10.13
N HIS A 114 14.18 -44.40 9.02
CA HIS A 114 13.03 -44.08 8.16
C HIS A 114 11.69 -44.29 8.87
N ALA A 115 11.58 -45.35 9.67
CA ALA A 115 10.41 -45.61 10.49
C ALA A 115 10.24 -44.55 11.59
N SER A 116 11.32 -44.18 12.30
CA SER A 116 11.30 -43.13 13.32
C SER A 116 10.95 -41.76 12.76
N ILE A 117 11.49 -41.41 11.58
CA ILE A 117 11.14 -40.17 10.88
C ILE A 117 9.66 -40.20 10.46
N LYS A 118 9.17 -41.30 9.88
CA LYS A 118 7.75 -41.45 9.54
C LYS A 118 6.83 -41.29 10.76
N GLU A 119 7.21 -41.85 11.89
CA GLU A 119 6.41 -41.77 13.11
C GLU A 119 6.43 -40.37 13.74
N LEU A 120 7.57 -39.68 13.68
CA LEU A 120 7.66 -38.27 14.03
C LEU A 120 6.73 -37.42 13.15
N PHE A 121 6.77 -37.62 11.83
CA PHE A 121 5.89 -36.90 10.89
C PHE A 121 4.41 -37.21 11.12
N ARG A 122 4.04 -38.48 11.37
CA ARG A 122 2.65 -38.83 11.73
C ARG A 122 2.21 -38.16 13.02
N SER A 123 3.10 -38.10 14.03
CA SER A 123 2.80 -37.46 15.31
C SER A 123 2.59 -35.96 15.15
N VAL A 124 3.41 -35.31 14.31
CA VAL A 124 3.26 -33.90 13.96
C VAL A 124 1.97 -33.66 13.15
N GLU A 125 1.65 -34.50 12.16
CA GLU A 125 0.41 -34.39 11.37
C GLU A 125 -0.84 -34.64 12.21
N ALA A 126 -0.83 -35.65 13.08
CA ALA A 126 -1.93 -35.96 13.99
C ALA A 126 -2.20 -34.80 14.97
N TRP A 127 -1.18 -34.02 15.31
CA TRP A 127 -1.31 -32.82 16.13
C TRP A 127 -1.76 -31.58 15.32
N ILE A 128 -1.27 -31.41 14.08
CA ILE A 128 -1.66 -30.29 13.21
C ILE A 128 -3.11 -30.40 12.73
N ASN A 129 -3.55 -31.60 12.33
CA ASN A 129 -4.87 -31.84 11.73
C ASN A 129 -6.08 -31.35 12.56
N PRO A 130 -6.11 -31.50 13.90
CA PRO A 130 -7.20 -30.97 14.73
C PRO A 130 -7.15 -29.44 14.95
N HIS A 131 -6.13 -28.72 14.46
CA HIS A 131 -5.96 -27.27 14.64
C HIS A 131 -6.09 -26.51 13.29
N PRO A 132 -7.29 -26.00 12.94
CA PRO A 132 -7.52 -25.26 11.70
C PRO A 132 -6.59 -24.04 11.58
N GLY A 133 -5.96 -23.87 10.42
CA GLY A 133 -5.04 -22.75 10.14
C GLY A 133 -3.63 -22.89 10.73
N LEU A 134 -3.35 -23.88 11.58
CA LEU A 134 -2.02 -24.10 12.15
C LEU A 134 -1.00 -24.55 11.08
N ARG A 135 -1.45 -25.39 10.15
CA ARG A 135 -0.66 -25.80 8.97
C ARG A 135 -0.26 -24.60 8.11
N GLU A 136 -1.22 -23.71 7.85
CA GLU A 136 -1.00 -22.47 7.08
C GLU A 136 -0.03 -21.53 7.82
N ARG A 137 -0.14 -21.41 9.15
CA ARG A 137 0.77 -20.62 9.98
C ARG A 137 2.18 -21.20 10.07
N LEU A 138 2.34 -22.52 10.10
CA LEU A 138 3.64 -23.21 10.14
C LEU A 138 4.33 -23.22 8.76
N CYS A 139 3.56 -23.28 7.68
CA CYS A 139 4.06 -23.22 6.31
C CYS A 139 4.23 -21.78 5.78
N SER A 140 3.79 -20.78 6.55
CA SER A 140 3.99 -19.38 6.21
C SER A 140 5.47 -19.03 6.32
N PRO A 141 6.07 -18.34 5.33
CA PRO A 141 7.51 -18.06 5.34
C PRO A 141 7.99 -17.13 6.47
N ASP A 142 7.06 -16.54 7.23
CA ASP A 142 7.30 -15.74 8.42
C ASP A 142 7.07 -16.49 9.75
N ALA A 143 6.79 -17.80 9.71
CA ALA A 143 6.58 -18.63 10.90
C ALA A 143 7.79 -18.56 11.84
N GLY A 144 7.60 -17.96 13.03
CA GLY A 144 8.65 -17.79 14.03
C GLY A 144 9.54 -16.56 13.83
N LEU A 145 9.25 -15.70 12.85
CA LEU A 145 9.91 -14.38 12.76
C LEU A 145 9.42 -13.47 13.88
N LEU A 146 10.34 -12.70 14.45
CA LEU A 146 10.01 -11.62 15.36
C LEU A 146 9.52 -10.39 14.57
N ARG A 147 8.72 -9.56 15.22
CA ARG A 147 8.28 -8.28 14.66
C ARG A 147 9.52 -7.44 14.33
N TYR A 148 9.54 -6.85 13.14
CA TYR A 148 10.62 -5.97 12.71
C TYR A 148 10.78 -4.81 13.71
N LYS A 149 12.03 -4.56 14.11
CA LYS A 149 12.39 -3.48 15.03
C LYS A 149 12.93 -2.31 14.22
N TYR A 150 12.19 -1.22 14.19
CA TYR A 150 12.62 0.02 13.55
C TYR A 150 13.83 0.60 14.27
N LYS A 151 14.82 1.03 13.49
CA LYS A 151 15.92 1.88 13.97
C LYS A 151 15.49 3.33 13.92
N ASP A 152 15.84 4.12 14.93
CA ASP A 152 15.54 5.55 14.94
C ASP A 152 16.16 6.24 13.72
N LEU A 153 15.40 7.19 13.16
CA LEU A 153 15.84 7.97 12.01
C LEU A 153 16.90 8.98 12.45
N SER A 154 18.01 9.07 11.71
CA SER A 154 19.16 9.89 12.12
C SER A 154 18.94 11.40 12.11
N GLY A 155 17.88 11.89 11.45
CA GLY A 155 17.63 13.31 11.30
C GLY A 155 16.19 13.66 10.94
N SER A 156 15.88 14.96 10.99
CA SER A 156 14.51 15.47 10.80
C SER A 156 13.96 15.23 9.40
N LYS A 157 14.83 15.24 8.39
CA LYS A 157 14.53 14.95 6.97
C LYS A 157 14.94 13.55 6.50
N ALA A 158 15.38 12.70 7.44
CA ALA A 158 15.65 11.30 7.13
C ALA A 158 14.32 10.55 6.97
N ILE A 159 14.27 9.68 5.96
CA ILE A 159 13.16 8.78 5.66
C ILE A 159 13.68 7.36 5.43
N ARG A 160 12.85 6.36 5.68
CA ARG A 160 13.16 4.97 5.29
C ARG A 160 12.61 4.71 3.90
N VAL A 161 13.31 3.92 3.12
CA VAL A 161 12.85 3.39 1.83
C VAL A 161 13.15 1.90 1.78
N ILE A 162 12.35 1.15 1.03
CA ILE A 162 12.52 -0.29 0.86
C ILE A 162 12.95 -0.63 -0.57
N THR A 163 13.69 -1.72 -0.72
CA THR A 163 13.93 -2.38 -2.01
C THR A 163 13.26 -3.75 -1.97
N LEU A 164 12.37 -4.01 -2.93
CA LEU A 164 11.68 -5.30 -3.04
C LEU A 164 12.64 -6.36 -3.61
N GLU A 165 12.65 -7.53 -3.00
CA GLU A 165 13.39 -8.69 -3.51
C GLU A 165 12.63 -9.36 -4.66
N SER A 166 13.38 -10.05 -5.52
CA SER A 166 12.79 -10.94 -6.53
C SER A 166 12.05 -12.09 -5.82
N PRO A 167 10.92 -12.56 -6.37
CA PRO A 167 10.18 -13.64 -5.74
C PRO A 167 11.01 -14.92 -5.69
N ILE A 168 11.07 -15.55 -4.52
CA ILE A 168 11.80 -16.82 -4.30
C ILE A 168 11.17 -17.97 -5.10
N SER A 169 9.88 -17.87 -5.44
CA SER A 169 9.17 -18.84 -6.28
C SER A 169 8.29 -18.14 -7.31
N LYS A 170 7.99 -18.81 -8.42
CA LYS A 170 7.06 -18.31 -9.45
C LYS A 170 5.58 -18.34 -9.02
N LEU A 171 5.27 -18.73 -7.78
CA LEU A 171 3.90 -18.78 -7.29
C LEU A 171 3.38 -17.36 -7.06
N LYS A 172 2.13 -17.09 -7.45
CA LYS A 172 1.45 -15.82 -7.19
C LYS A 172 1.34 -15.50 -5.68
N THR A 173 1.39 -16.53 -4.84
CA THR A 173 1.35 -16.43 -3.37
C THR A 173 2.72 -16.24 -2.74
N ALA A 174 3.80 -16.10 -3.53
CA ALA A 174 5.12 -15.84 -2.99
C ALA A 174 5.10 -14.63 -2.06
N ALA A 175 5.74 -14.78 -0.91
CA ALA A 175 5.85 -13.71 0.08
C ALA A 175 6.54 -12.48 -0.51
N ILE A 176 6.19 -11.32 0.03
CA ILE A 176 6.91 -10.08 -0.23
C ILE A 176 8.06 -10.02 0.77
N SER A 177 9.28 -9.97 0.24
CA SER A 177 10.50 -9.69 1.00
C SER A 177 11.08 -8.36 0.55
N CYS A 178 11.66 -7.61 1.48
CA CYS A 178 12.33 -6.36 1.19
C CYS A 178 13.50 -6.07 2.13
N HIS A 179 14.36 -5.16 1.68
CA HIS A 179 15.42 -4.55 2.48
C HIS A 179 15.09 -3.10 2.77
N MET A 180 15.23 -2.68 4.02
CA MET A 180 15.00 -1.30 4.43
C MET A 180 16.33 -0.55 4.57
N LYS A 181 16.36 0.68 4.08
CA LYS A 181 17.48 1.59 4.33
C LYS A 181 16.98 3.00 4.58
N GLU A 182 17.80 3.77 5.25
CA GLU A 182 17.57 5.20 5.45
C GLU A 182 18.18 6.00 4.29
N ILE A 183 17.47 7.05 3.87
CA ILE A 183 17.97 8.10 2.97
C ILE A 183 17.55 9.46 3.52
N TYR A 184 18.24 10.52 3.09
CA TYR A 184 17.81 11.89 3.35
C TYR A 184 17.02 12.43 2.16
N LEU A 185 15.92 13.14 2.44
CA LEU A 185 15.12 13.78 1.39
C LEU A 185 15.91 14.80 0.56
N ASP A 186 16.87 15.48 1.18
CA ASP A 186 17.72 16.44 0.50
C ASP A 186 18.81 15.78 -0.38
N SER A 187 18.89 14.45 -0.41
CA SER A 187 19.79 13.72 -1.32
C SER A 187 19.19 13.56 -2.72
N ASP A 188 20.04 13.41 -3.73
CA ASP A 188 19.63 13.16 -5.13
C ASP A 188 19.18 11.71 -5.38
N ALA A 189 18.92 10.92 -4.34
CA ALA A 189 18.55 9.51 -4.48
C ALA A 189 17.10 9.40 -5.03
N PRO A 190 16.89 8.92 -6.27
CA PRO A 190 15.54 8.79 -6.82
C PRO A 190 14.81 7.64 -6.11
N PHE A 191 13.59 7.92 -5.66
CA PHE A 191 12.68 6.93 -5.11
C PHE A 191 11.28 7.09 -5.71
N THR A 192 10.52 6.00 -5.71
CA THR A 192 9.10 5.98 -6.03
C THR A 192 8.30 6.03 -4.73
N ALA A 193 7.29 6.91 -4.63
CA ALA A 193 6.34 6.89 -3.52
C ALA A 193 5.07 6.12 -3.91
N LEU A 194 4.55 5.31 -3.00
CA LEU A 194 3.30 4.57 -3.19
C LEU A 194 2.13 5.32 -2.56
N SER A 195 1.13 5.65 -3.36
CA SER A 195 -0.16 6.18 -2.92
C SER A 195 -1.23 5.08 -3.09
N TYR A 196 -1.92 4.71 -2.01
CA TYR A 196 -2.94 3.66 -2.04
C TYR A 196 -3.96 3.84 -0.91
N ALA A 197 -5.13 3.22 -1.06
CA ALA A 197 -6.14 3.26 -0.02
C ALA A 197 -5.86 2.19 1.06
N TRP A 198 -5.81 2.61 2.33
CA TRP A 198 -5.86 1.66 3.44
C TRP A 198 -7.33 1.29 3.68
N ASP A 199 -7.67 0.06 3.31
CA ASP A 199 -9.04 -0.45 3.43
C ASP A 199 -9.30 -1.11 4.81
N SER A 200 -8.26 -1.30 5.63
CA SER A 200 -8.33 -1.83 7.00
C SER A 200 -7.20 -1.29 7.89
N HIS A 201 -7.37 -1.29 9.21
CA HIS A 201 -6.38 -0.74 10.18
C HIS A 201 -5.44 -1.74 10.77
N HIS A 202 -5.85 -3.00 10.76
CA HIS A 202 -4.97 -4.08 11.16
C HIS A 202 -4.33 -4.63 9.91
N GLY A 203 -2.99 -4.67 9.92
CA GLY A 203 -2.24 -5.42 8.93
C GLY A 203 -2.62 -6.88 9.07
N THR A 204 -3.38 -7.37 8.11
CA THR A 204 -3.83 -8.77 8.05
C THR A 204 -2.80 -9.65 7.37
N GLU A 205 -1.88 -9.03 6.63
CA GLU A 205 -0.81 -9.69 5.91
C GLU A 205 0.54 -9.31 6.51
N ARG A 206 1.52 -10.18 6.34
CA ARG A 206 2.89 -9.93 6.79
C ARG A 206 3.83 -9.93 5.60
N ILE A 207 4.77 -9.00 5.62
CA ILE A 207 5.91 -8.97 4.71
C ILE A 207 7.19 -9.18 5.50
N ILE A 208 8.22 -9.72 4.85
CA ILE A 208 9.53 -9.96 5.45
C ILE A 208 10.41 -8.75 5.15
N CYS A 209 10.99 -8.16 6.19
CA CYS A 209 11.89 -7.01 6.10
C CYS A 209 13.14 -7.30 6.92
N ASP A 210 14.31 -7.43 6.29
CA ASP A 210 15.60 -7.67 6.94
C ASP A 210 15.56 -8.77 8.04
N GLY A 211 14.84 -9.86 7.76
CA GLY A 211 14.70 -11.00 8.67
C GLY A 211 13.69 -10.84 9.81
N GLY A 212 12.95 -9.72 9.87
CA GLY A 212 11.76 -9.55 10.71
C GLY A 212 10.48 -9.46 9.89
N TYR A 213 9.31 -9.44 10.54
CA TYR A 213 8.03 -9.21 9.84
C TYR A 213 7.44 -7.83 10.11
N ILE A 214 6.80 -7.24 9.09
CA ILE A 214 5.98 -6.04 9.19
C ILE A 214 4.56 -6.40 8.79
N SER A 215 3.58 -6.04 9.63
CA SER A 215 2.16 -6.24 9.33
C SER A 215 1.62 -5.10 8.47
N VAL A 216 1.03 -5.42 7.32
CA VAL A 216 0.44 -4.48 6.37
C VAL A 216 -0.92 -4.97 5.87
N THR A 217 -1.70 -4.11 5.22
CA THR A 217 -3.02 -4.47 4.69
C THR A 217 -2.91 -5.35 3.45
N LYS A 218 -3.95 -6.12 3.14
CA LYS A 218 -4.06 -6.87 1.87
C LYS A 218 -3.84 -5.99 0.65
N ASN A 219 -4.41 -4.77 0.66
CA ASN A 219 -4.26 -3.83 -0.44
C ASN A 219 -2.80 -3.36 -0.59
N CYS A 220 -2.08 -3.14 0.51
CA CYS A 220 -0.66 -2.84 0.48
C CYS A 220 0.14 -3.97 -0.16
N VAL A 221 -0.08 -5.24 0.26
CA VAL A 221 0.64 -6.38 -0.34
C VAL A 221 0.32 -6.55 -1.82
N ALA A 222 -0.94 -6.35 -2.23
CA ALA A 222 -1.33 -6.37 -3.65
C ALA A 222 -0.58 -5.29 -4.45
N ALA A 223 -0.50 -4.07 -3.93
CA ALA A 223 0.27 -2.98 -4.54
C ALA A 223 1.77 -3.32 -4.65
N LEU A 224 2.38 -3.85 -3.59
CA LEU A 224 3.79 -4.25 -3.58
C LEU A 224 4.07 -5.37 -4.58
N ARG A 225 3.19 -6.38 -4.68
CA ARG A 225 3.28 -7.45 -5.68
C ARG A 225 3.21 -6.88 -7.09
N ASN A 226 2.25 -6.00 -7.34
CA ASN A 226 2.14 -5.33 -8.63
C ASN A 226 3.43 -4.57 -8.95
N ILE A 227 3.96 -3.78 -8.03
CA ILE A 227 5.20 -3.02 -8.24
C ILE A 227 6.39 -3.95 -8.53
N ARG A 228 6.55 -5.04 -7.77
CA ARG A 228 7.63 -6.01 -7.95
C ARG A 228 7.56 -6.69 -9.31
N ASP A 229 6.37 -7.07 -9.75
CA ASP A 229 6.16 -7.93 -10.90
C ASP A 229 5.92 -7.13 -12.20
N HIS A 230 5.64 -5.81 -12.11
CA HIS A 230 5.34 -4.97 -13.26
C HIS A 230 6.61 -4.43 -13.96
N PRO A 231 6.80 -4.69 -15.28
CA PRO A 231 8.03 -4.34 -16.00
C PRO A 231 8.38 -2.84 -16.06
N SER A 232 7.39 -1.98 -15.87
CA SER A 232 7.55 -0.52 -15.94
C SER A 232 8.16 0.08 -14.66
N CYS A 233 8.20 -0.66 -13.55
CA CYS A 233 8.76 -0.18 -12.29
C CYS A 233 10.28 -0.21 -12.38
N LYS A 234 10.88 0.91 -12.77
CA LYS A 234 12.34 1.02 -12.97
C LYS A 234 13.11 1.32 -11.69
N ASN A 235 12.48 2.02 -10.76
CA ASN A 235 13.11 2.44 -9.51
C ASN A 235 13.15 1.29 -8.51
N LYS A 236 14.33 1.09 -7.92
CA LYS A 236 14.54 0.07 -6.88
C LYS A 236 14.12 0.54 -5.50
N LEU A 237 14.06 1.85 -5.27
CA LEU A 237 13.73 2.44 -3.97
C LEU A 237 12.26 2.83 -3.94
N LEU A 238 11.54 2.27 -2.98
CA LEU A 238 10.12 2.49 -2.76
C LEU A 238 9.88 3.09 -1.37
N TRP A 239 9.12 4.17 -1.31
CA TRP A 239 8.59 4.72 -0.08
C TRP A 239 7.13 4.32 0.06
N VAL A 240 6.80 3.65 1.17
CA VAL A 240 5.44 3.22 1.51
C VAL A 240 5.17 3.62 2.95
N ASP A 241 4.23 4.51 3.18
CA ASP A 241 3.87 5.06 4.50
C ASP A 241 3.70 3.98 5.60
N ALA A 242 2.97 2.91 5.32
CA ALA A 242 2.71 1.82 6.26
C ALA A 242 3.95 0.98 6.64
N ILE A 243 5.03 1.10 5.87
CA ILE A 243 6.28 0.32 6.06
C ILE A 243 7.44 1.22 6.46
N CYS A 244 7.52 2.42 5.91
CA CYS A 244 8.67 3.31 6.06
C CYS A 244 8.56 4.19 7.31
N ILE A 245 7.32 4.46 7.76
CA ILE A 245 7.02 5.14 9.02
C ILE A 245 6.79 4.07 10.09
N ASN A 246 7.37 4.24 11.27
CA ASN A 246 7.11 3.35 12.38
C ASN A 246 5.64 3.46 12.82
N GLN A 247 4.84 2.43 12.51
CA GLN A 247 3.41 2.41 12.78
C GLN A 247 3.06 2.04 14.23
N ASP A 248 4.04 1.84 15.12
CA ASP A 248 3.78 1.52 16.53
C ASP A 248 3.03 2.65 17.26
N GLU A 249 2.11 2.30 18.16
CA GLU A 249 1.34 3.26 18.96
C GLU A 249 2.25 4.12 19.84
N THR A 250 3.39 3.58 20.26
CA THR A 250 4.40 4.28 21.05
C THR A 250 5.24 5.28 20.26
N ALA A 251 5.24 5.21 18.91
CA ALA A 251 6.09 6.01 18.03
C ALA A 251 5.41 7.31 17.54
N THR A 252 4.62 7.97 18.38
CA THR A 252 3.82 9.15 18.00
C THR A 252 4.68 10.34 17.54
N GLU A 253 5.85 10.54 18.15
CA GLU A 253 6.78 11.62 17.77
C GLU A 253 7.35 11.41 16.36
N GLU A 254 7.82 10.20 16.04
CA GLU A 254 8.29 9.87 14.69
C GLU A 254 7.16 10.04 13.67
N LYS A 255 5.97 9.52 13.97
CA LYS A 255 4.78 9.66 13.10
C LYS A 255 4.46 11.11 12.82
N GLY A 256 4.34 11.95 13.85
CA GLY A 256 4.05 13.37 13.70
C GLY A 256 5.10 14.09 12.85
N ARG A 257 6.38 13.77 13.05
CA ARG A 257 7.47 14.32 12.24
C ARG A 257 7.40 13.87 10.78
N GLN A 258 7.20 12.58 10.52
CA GLN A 258 7.09 12.05 9.15
C GLN A 258 5.86 12.60 8.43
N ILE A 259 4.72 12.69 9.12
CA ILE A 259 3.50 13.33 8.61
C ILE A 259 3.76 14.79 8.23
N GLY A 260 4.51 15.52 9.07
CA GLY A 260 4.87 16.91 8.81
C GLY A 260 5.71 17.14 7.56
N ILE A 261 6.50 16.15 7.15
CA ILE A 261 7.31 16.21 5.93
C ILE A 261 6.70 15.42 4.77
N MET A 262 5.50 14.84 4.89
CA MET A 262 4.89 14.06 3.80
C MET A 262 4.73 14.87 2.51
N GLY A 263 4.45 16.17 2.62
CA GLY A 263 4.43 17.05 1.46
C GLY A 263 5.77 17.07 0.72
N GLU A 264 6.88 17.22 1.44
CA GLU A 264 8.23 17.18 0.87
C GLU A 264 8.58 15.80 0.28
N ILE A 265 8.14 14.71 0.92
CA ILE A 265 8.35 13.34 0.41
C ILE A 265 7.72 13.19 -0.97
N TYR A 266 6.45 13.56 -1.14
CA TYR A 266 5.76 13.44 -2.42
C TYR A 266 6.27 14.44 -3.47
N THR A 267 6.61 15.67 -3.08
CA THR A 267 7.23 16.66 -3.97
C THR A 267 8.57 16.14 -4.54
N ARG A 268 9.39 15.48 -3.71
CA ARG A 268 10.72 15.00 -4.09
C ARG A 268 10.74 13.62 -4.74
N ALA A 269 9.63 12.88 -4.67
CA ALA A 269 9.51 11.58 -5.33
C ALA A 269 9.80 11.72 -6.85
N SER A 270 10.58 10.79 -7.38
CA SER A 270 10.88 10.73 -8.82
C SER A 270 9.70 10.16 -9.63
N GLU A 271 8.88 9.34 -8.98
CA GLU A 271 7.61 8.82 -9.47
C GLU A 271 6.68 8.64 -8.27
N VAL A 272 5.39 8.90 -8.45
CA VAL A 272 4.34 8.47 -7.53
C VAL A 272 3.50 7.42 -8.24
N ARG A 273 3.41 6.23 -7.64
CA ARG A 273 2.52 5.17 -8.12
C ARG A 273 1.25 5.17 -7.30
N VAL A 274 0.16 5.52 -7.94
CA VAL A 274 -1.18 5.42 -7.36
C VAL A 274 -1.74 4.03 -7.64
N TRP A 275 -2.03 3.26 -6.59
CA TRP A 275 -2.64 1.94 -6.70
C TRP A 275 -4.14 2.00 -6.39
N LEU A 276 -4.96 1.76 -7.41
CA LEU A 276 -6.43 1.74 -7.33
C LEU A 276 -7.01 0.36 -7.01
N GLY A 277 -6.16 -0.65 -6.78
CA GLY A 277 -6.58 -2.04 -6.63
C GLY A 277 -6.50 -2.84 -7.92
N GLU A 278 -6.81 -4.13 -7.80
CA GLU A 278 -6.93 -5.05 -8.93
C GLU A 278 -8.07 -4.63 -9.88
N HIS A 279 -8.04 -5.19 -11.09
CA HIS A 279 -9.19 -5.06 -11.98
C HIS A 279 -10.41 -5.74 -11.38
N ASP A 280 -11.52 -5.00 -11.34
CA ASP A 280 -12.87 -5.57 -11.26
C ASP A 280 -13.44 -5.80 -12.68
N ARG A 281 -14.73 -6.12 -12.76
CA ARG A 281 -15.42 -6.45 -14.03
C ARG A 281 -15.33 -5.35 -15.09
N SER A 282 -15.09 -4.09 -14.73
CA SER A 282 -15.26 -2.95 -15.64
C SER A 282 -14.14 -1.92 -15.64
N SER A 283 -13.33 -1.87 -14.58
CA SER A 283 -12.22 -0.91 -14.42
C SER A 283 -11.18 -0.98 -15.54
N LYS A 284 -10.93 -2.16 -16.12
CA LYS A 284 -10.04 -2.27 -17.29
C LYS A 284 -10.58 -1.46 -18.47
N VAL A 285 -11.86 -1.61 -18.77
CA VAL A 285 -12.54 -0.87 -19.85
C VAL A 285 -12.53 0.63 -19.55
N VAL A 286 -12.79 1.02 -18.30
CA VAL A 286 -12.73 2.43 -17.89
C VAL A 286 -11.34 3.01 -18.07
N CYS A 287 -10.29 2.31 -17.65
CA CYS A 287 -8.91 2.78 -17.82
C CYS A 287 -8.54 2.93 -19.30
N GLU A 288 -8.85 1.93 -20.13
CA GLU A 288 -8.61 1.99 -21.58
C GLU A 288 -9.41 3.10 -22.26
N PHE A 289 -10.64 3.35 -21.80
CA PHE A 289 -11.48 4.42 -22.30
C PHE A 289 -10.92 5.79 -21.93
N LEU A 290 -10.61 6.04 -20.65
CA LEU A 290 -9.99 7.30 -20.19
C LEU A 290 -8.68 7.59 -20.91
N ASP A 291 -7.86 6.57 -21.14
CA ASP A 291 -6.61 6.70 -21.89
C ASP A 291 -6.85 7.03 -23.37
N LYS A 292 -7.86 6.43 -24.02
CA LYS A 292 -8.26 6.78 -25.39
C LYS A 292 -8.76 8.22 -25.50
N VAL A 293 -9.64 8.65 -24.59
CA VAL A 293 -10.16 10.03 -24.53
C VAL A 293 -9.01 11.02 -24.37
N SER A 294 -8.08 10.71 -23.47
CA SER A 294 -6.94 11.59 -23.18
C SER A 294 -5.91 11.62 -24.29
N LYS A 295 -5.63 10.49 -24.96
CA LYS A 295 -4.77 10.47 -26.14
C LYS A 295 -5.36 11.24 -27.32
N ALA A 296 -6.68 11.25 -27.47
CA ALA A 296 -7.35 12.11 -28.45
C ALA A 296 -7.10 13.59 -28.12
N TYR A 297 -7.15 13.95 -26.83
CA TYR A 297 -6.78 15.28 -26.36
C TYR A 297 -5.30 15.62 -26.63
N ASP A 298 -4.35 14.74 -26.29
CA ASP A 298 -2.90 14.98 -26.50
C ASP A 298 -2.53 15.16 -27.99
N ARG A 299 -3.13 14.36 -28.88
CA ARG A 299 -2.91 14.46 -30.33
C ARG A 299 -3.38 15.78 -30.89
N SER A 300 -4.36 16.40 -30.24
CA SER A 300 -4.74 17.77 -30.51
C SER A 300 -3.74 18.76 -29.90
N ARG A 301 -2.50 18.76 -30.41
CA ARG A 301 -1.46 19.75 -30.05
C ARG A 301 -1.90 21.21 -30.22
N ARG A 302 -3.06 21.46 -30.87
CA ARG A 302 -3.73 22.75 -31.04
C ARG A 302 -4.73 23.11 -29.94
N TYR A 303 -5.24 22.14 -29.17
CA TYR A 303 -6.43 22.36 -28.35
C TYR A 303 -6.11 22.21 -26.87
N ARG A 304 -5.42 23.23 -26.39
CA ARG A 304 -5.29 23.51 -24.97
C ARG A 304 -6.63 23.91 -24.32
N ASN A 305 -7.79 23.79 -24.96
CA ASN A 305 -9.09 24.07 -24.34
C ASN A 305 -9.90 22.77 -24.18
N ILE A 306 -10.39 22.51 -22.97
CA ILE A 306 -11.29 21.38 -22.68
C ILE A 306 -12.56 21.41 -23.55
N ASP A 307 -13.06 22.58 -23.98
CA ASP A 307 -14.25 22.65 -24.84
C ASP A 307 -14.00 21.99 -26.21
N HIS A 308 -12.80 22.16 -26.75
CA HIS A 308 -12.42 21.50 -28.01
C HIS A 308 -12.16 20.00 -27.81
N ALA A 309 -11.68 19.61 -26.63
CA ALA A 309 -11.54 18.19 -26.25
C ALA A 309 -12.90 17.50 -26.19
N VAL A 310 -13.89 18.20 -25.63
CA VAL A 310 -15.29 17.78 -25.58
C VAL A 310 -15.83 17.65 -26.99
N GLN A 311 -15.67 18.67 -27.85
CA GLN A 311 -16.09 18.61 -29.24
C GLN A 311 -15.46 17.42 -30.00
N ALA A 312 -14.14 17.23 -29.87
CA ALA A 312 -13.45 16.11 -30.51
C ALA A 312 -13.95 14.74 -29.98
N ALA A 313 -14.32 14.67 -28.70
CA ALA A 313 -14.93 13.47 -28.13
C ALA A 313 -16.35 13.23 -28.69
N GLU A 314 -17.16 14.29 -28.84
CA GLU A 314 -18.48 14.22 -29.49
C GLU A 314 -18.37 13.76 -30.95
N GLU A 315 -17.43 14.33 -31.71
CA GLU A 315 -17.14 13.93 -33.10
C GLU A 315 -16.68 12.48 -33.21
N ALA A 316 -15.96 11.97 -32.20
CA ALA A 316 -15.60 10.57 -32.09
C ALA A 316 -16.74 9.66 -31.59
N GLY A 317 -17.95 10.22 -31.39
CA GLY A 317 -19.16 9.51 -31.00
C GLY A 317 -19.24 9.16 -29.52
N LEU A 318 -18.45 9.81 -28.65
CA LEU A 318 -18.50 9.58 -27.20
C LEU A 318 -19.75 10.15 -26.53
N ASP A 319 -20.48 11.04 -27.17
CA ASP A 319 -21.81 11.47 -26.72
C ASP A 319 -22.80 10.30 -26.67
N ASN A 320 -22.65 9.32 -27.58
CA ASN A 320 -23.40 8.06 -27.54
C ASN A 320 -23.08 7.21 -26.30
N ALA A 321 -21.97 7.46 -25.60
CA ALA A 321 -21.67 6.82 -24.32
C ALA A 321 -22.75 7.08 -23.26
N ARG A 322 -23.51 8.20 -23.36
CA ARG A 322 -24.70 8.46 -22.53
C ARG A 322 -25.73 7.34 -22.62
N ARG A 323 -25.79 6.64 -23.76
CA ARG A 323 -26.72 5.55 -24.04
C ARG A 323 -26.17 4.18 -23.64
N TRP A 324 -25.02 4.11 -22.98
CA TRP A 324 -24.40 2.87 -22.50
C TRP A 324 -24.51 2.79 -20.97
N PRO A 325 -25.66 2.31 -20.43
CA PRO A 325 -25.85 2.16 -18.98
C PRO A 325 -24.69 1.45 -18.29
N GLN A 326 -24.12 0.44 -18.93
CA GLN A 326 -23.01 -0.33 -18.40
C GLN A 326 -21.73 0.50 -18.24
N LEU A 327 -21.41 1.40 -19.19
CA LEU A 327 -20.26 2.30 -19.07
C LEU A 327 -20.48 3.32 -17.94
N SER A 328 -21.70 3.83 -17.84
CA SER A 328 -22.13 4.74 -16.77
C SER A 328 -21.88 4.10 -15.38
N THR A 329 -22.43 2.91 -15.13
CA THR A 329 -22.20 2.15 -13.88
C THR A 329 -20.72 1.86 -13.66
N SER A 330 -19.99 1.50 -14.72
CA SER A 330 -18.56 1.21 -14.64
C SER A 330 -17.74 2.43 -14.22
N LEU A 331 -18.06 3.61 -14.74
CA LEU A 331 -17.43 4.87 -14.35
C LEU A 331 -17.74 5.20 -12.88
N ALA A 332 -18.98 5.03 -12.44
CA ALA A 332 -19.35 5.21 -11.04
C ALA A 332 -18.55 4.27 -10.13
N ASP A 333 -18.53 2.96 -10.41
CA ASP A 333 -17.79 1.97 -9.63
C ASP A 333 -16.28 2.25 -9.61
N PHE A 334 -15.74 2.78 -10.71
CA PHE A 334 -14.35 3.22 -10.80
C PHE A 334 -14.05 4.38 -9.84
N PHE A 335 -14.83 5.46 -9.90
CA PHE A 335 -14.64 6.63 -9.06
C PHE A 335 -15.09 6.43 -7.60
N CYS A 336 -15.93 5.44 -7.32
CA CYS A 336 -16.32 5.03 -5.96
C CYS A 336 -15.21 4.30 -5.18
N ARG A 337 -14.10 3.92 -5.83
CA ARG A 337 -12.97 3.28 -5.14
C ARG A 337 -12.47 4.15 -4.00
N SER A 338 -12.11 3.51 -2.89
CA SER A 338 -11.70 4.16 -1.63
C SER A 338 -10.59 5.19 -1.82
N TRP A 339 -9.70 5.00 -2.79
CA TRP A 339 -8.62 5.94 -3.09
C TRP A 339 -9.14 7.34 -3.48
N PHE A 340 -10.13 7.43 -4.37
CA PHE A 340 -10.68 8.72 -4.82
C PHE A 340 -11.39 9.50 -3.72
N THR A 341 -12.01 8.79 -2.77
CA THR A 341 -12.78 9.41 -1.70
C THR A 341 -11.95 9.70 -0.47
N ARG A 342 -10.75 9.13 -0.31
CA ARG A 342 -9.88 9.41 0.84
C ARG A 342 -9.21 10.79 0.75
N ALA A 343 -8.91 11.32 1.93
CA ALA A 343 -8.26 12.62 2.12
C ALA A 343 -6.77 12.62 1.78
N TRP A 344 -5.97 11.72 2.39
CA TRP A 344 -4.52 11.65 2.20
C TRP A 344 -4.08 11.66 0.72
N PRO A 345 -4.67 10.87 -0.19
CA PRO A 345 -4.30 10.89 -1.61
C PRO A 345 -4.28 12.25 -2.29
N VAL A 346 -4.99 13.25 -1.77
CA VAL A 346 -5.01 14.61 -2.35
C VAL A 346 -3.59 15.17 -2.42
N GLN A 347 -2.87 15.29 -1.30
CA GLN A 347 -1.51 15.83 -1.35
C GLN A 347 -0.54 14.93 -2.13
N GLU A 348 -0.79 13.62 -2.13
CA GLU A 348 0.10 12.60 -2.71
C GLU A 348 0.18 12.72 -4.24
N VAL A 349 -0.88 13.25 -4.88
CA VAL A 349 -0.94 13.43 -6.33
C VAL A 349 -0.87 14.89 -6.77
N THR A 350 -1.13 15.85 -5.89
CA THR A 350 -1.13 17.27 -6.26
C THR A 350 0.25 17.91 -6.16
N LEU A 351 1.10 17.45 -5.24
CA LEU A 351 2.42 18.02 -4.98
C LEU A 351 3.56 17.56 -5.91
N PRO A 352 3.59 16.30 -6.41
CA PRO A 352 4.61 15.87 -7.36
C PRO A 352 4.64 16.76 -8.62
N LEU A 353 5.80 16.84 -9.29
CA LEU A 353 5.86 17.50 -10.59
C LEU A 353 4.99 16.75 -11.63
N PRO A 354 4.34 17.46 -12.57
CA PRO A 354 3.52 16.82 -13.57
C PRO A 354 4.28 15.77 -14.40
N GLY A 355 3.57 14.72 -14.77
CA GLY A 355 4.14 13.53 -15.43
C GLY A 355 4.85 12.56 -14.48
N ARG A 356 5.00 12.87 -13.19
CA ARG A 356 5.56 11.91 -12.20
C ARG A 356 4.52 11.00 -11.57
N VAL A 357 3.22 11.28 -11.73
CA VAL A 357 2.15 10.47 -11.13
C VAL A 357 1.60 9.47 -12.14
N THR A 358 1.81 8.18 -11.87
CA THR A 358 1.25 7.08 -12.65
C THR A 358 0.15 6.40 -11.85
N VAL A 359 -1.05 6.37 -12.42
CA VAL A 359 -2.21 5.67 -11.85
C VAL A 359 -2.25 4.25 -12.39
N VAL A 360 -2.33 3.30 -11.47
CA VAL A 360 -2.28 1.86 -11.73
C VAL A 360 -3.57 1.23 -11.21
N CYS A 361 -4.25 0.49 -12.09
CA CYS A 361 -5.39 -0.34 -11.74
C CYS A 361 -5.18 -1.70 -12.39
N GLY A 362 -5.05 -2.76 -11.57
CA GLY A 362 -4.61 -4.07 -12.04
C GLY A 362 -3.30 -3.96 -12.84
N TRP A 363 -3.34 -4.33 -14.11
CA TRP A 363 -2.17 -4.27 -15.01
C TRP A 363 -2.20 -3.09 -15.97
N THR A 364 -3.22 -2.23 -15.89
CA THR A 364 -3.31 -1.02 -16.70
C THR A 364 -2.67 0.16 -15.98
N GLN A 365 -1.96 0.98 -16.75
CA GLN A 365 -1.37 2.24 -16.28
C GLN A 365 -1.91 3.40 -17.10
N LEU A 366 -2.16 4.51 -16.43
CA LEU A 366 -2.59 5.76 -17.03
C LEU A 366 -1.88 6.92 -16.31
N LYS A 367 -1.53 7.96 -17.07
CA LYS A 367 -0.98 9.19 -16.48
C LYS A 367 -2.06 9.89 -15.66
N PHE A 368 -1.70 10.49 -14.54
CA PHE A 368 -2.66 11.23 -13.72
C PHE A 368 -3.35 12.37 -14.50
N GLU A 369 -2.63 13.01 -15.42
CA GLU A 369 -3.17 14.03 -16.31
C GLU A 369 -4.28 13.47 -17.22
N HIS A 370 -4.12 12.24 -17.72
CA HIS A 370 -5.17 11.57 -18.50
C HIS A 370 -6.41 11.29 -17.66
N LEU A 371 -6.23 10.89 -16.39
CA LEU A 371 -7.34 10.73 -15.46
C LEU A 371 -8.09 12.06 -15.25
N ARG A 372 -7.34 13.14 -15.04
CA ARG A 372 -7.84 14.49 -14.83
C ARG A 372 -8.64 15.00 -16.03
N PHE A 373 -8.08 14.92 -17.24
CA PHE A 373 -8.75 15.35 -18.46
C PHE A 373 -9.94 14.48 -18.81
N GLY A 374 -9.77 13.16 -18.75
CA GLY A 374 -10.84 12.21 -18.99
C GLY A 374 -12.02 12.51 -18.08
N TRP A 375 -11.79 12.70 -16.78
CA TRP A 375 -12.84 13.12 -15.86
C TRP A 375 -13.51 14.44 -16.26
N GLY A 376 -12.73 15.49 -16.58
CA GLY A 376 -13.28 16.79 -16.99
C GLY A 376 -14.13 16.72 -18.26
N ILE A 377 -13.68 15.97 -19.27
CA ILE A 377 -14.40 15.75 -20.53
C ILE A 377 -15.70 15.02 -20.26
N LEU A 378 -15.65 13.92 -19.51
CA LEU A 378 -16.83 13.13 -19.18
C LEU A 378 -17.85 13.92 -18.33
N ARG A 379 -17.36 14.81 -17.46
CA ARG A 379 -18.21 15.74 -16.69
C ARG A 379 -18.92 16.74 -17.62
N LYS A 380 -18.21 17.38 -18.54
CA LYS A 380 -18.80 18.31 -19.53
C LYS A 380 -19.76 17.62 -20.49
N LEU A 381 -19.44 16.40 -20.90
CA LEU A 381 -20.32 15.54 -21.68
C LEU A 381 -21.50 15.01 -20.87
N GLY A 382 -21.62 15.27 -19.56
CA GLY A 382 -22.75 14.80 -18.75
C GLY A 382 -22.89 13.27 -18.72
N VAL A 383 -21.79 12.53 -18.86
CA VAL A 383 -21.79 11.05 -18.89
C VAL A 383 -21.29 10.41 -17.60
N LEU A 384 -20.86 11.21 -16.61
CA LEU A 384 -20.50 10.73 -15.28
C LEU A 384 -21.76 10.65 -14.39
N PRO A 385 -22.31 9.46 -14.10
CA PRO A 385 -23.51 9.32 -13.26
C PRO A 385 -23.14 9.35 -11.76
N MET A 386 -22.37 10.35 -11.33
CA MET A 386 -21.93 10.45 -9.94
C MET A 386 -22.91 11.28 -9.13
N SER A 387 -23.08 10.92 -7.85
CA SER A 387 -23.74 11.83 -6.91
C SER A 387 -22.92 13.12 -6.79
N ALA A 388 -23.58 14.24 -6.47
CA ALA A 388 -22.89 15.52 -6.28
C ALA A 388 -21.76 15.42 -5.24
N ASN A 389 -21.94 14.61 -4.20
CA ASN A 389 -20.93 14.39 -3.17
C ASN A 389 -19.70 13.64 -3.69
N LEU A 390 -19.92 12.59 -4.50
CA LEU A 390 -18.82 11.83 -5.10
C LEU A 390 -18.06 12.67 -6.12
N ASP A 391 -18.76 13.44 -6.95
CA ASP A 391 -18.15 14.38 -7.89
C ASP A 391 -17.26 15.39 -7.16
N GLN A 392 -17.74 16.00 -6.08
CA GLN A 392 -16.95 16.92 -5.25
C GLN A 392 -15.71 16.25 -4.63
N ALA A 393 -15.85 15.02 -4.12
CA ALA A 393 -14.74 14.28 -3.52
C ALA A 393 -13.64 13.97 -4.54
N VAL A 394 -14.03 13.58 -5.76
CA VAL A 394 -13.10 13.29 -6.87
C VAL A 394 -12.47 14.58 -7.40
N ALA A 395 -13.27 15.62 -7.61
CA ALA A 395 -12.86 16.87 -8.23
C ALA A 395 -11.75 17.60 -7.46
N LEU A 396 -11.76 17.51 -6.12
CA LEU A 396 -10.88 18.27 -5.25
C LEU A 396 -9.39 18.08 -5.60
N GLN A 397 -8.94 16.84 -5.81
CA GLN A 397 -7.53 16.58 -6.13
C GLN A 397 -7.14 17.05 -7.53
N PHE A 398 -8.07 17.08 -8.48
CA PHE A 398 -7.82 17.61 -9.82
C PHE A 398 -7.71 19.13 -9.79
N TYR A 399 -8.60 19.79 -9.07
CA TYR A 399 -8.60 21.23 -8.90
C TYR A 399 -7.37 21.73 -8.11
N LEU A 400 -6.95 21.03 -7.05
CA LEU A 400 -5.74 21.40 -6.31
C LEU A 400 -4.46 21.14 -7.11
N ALA A 401 -4.41 20.11 -7.95
CA ALA A 401 -3.28 19.89 -8.85
C ALA A 401 -3.16 21.01 -9.90
N ASP A 402 -4.30 21.47 -10.41
CA ASP A 402 -4.37 22.63 -11.32
C ASP A 402 -3.97 23.93 -10.63
N ALA A 403 -4.40 24.13 -9.37
CA ALA A 403 -4.01 25.29 -8.56
C ALA A 403 -2.49 25.36 -8.35
N ILE A 404 -1.87 24.23 -7.98
CA ILE A 404 -0.43 24.13 -7.80
C ILE A 404 0.30 24.37 -9.13
N THR A 405 -0.22 23.81 -10.22
CA THR A 405 0.34 24.04 -11.57
C THR A 405 0.32 25.52 -11.95
N LEU A 406 -0.80 26.22 -11.71
CA LEU A 406 -0.93 27.66 -11.94
C LEU A 406 0.04 28.46 -11.06
N LYS A 407 0.13 28.10 -9.77
CA LYS A 407 1.01 28.75 -8.78
C LYS A 407 2.49 28.62 -9.16
N ARG A 408 2.92 27.43 -9.58
CA ARG A 408 4.30 27.14 -10.00
C ARG A 408 4.67 27.77 -11.36
N ASN A 409 3.70 28.27 -12.12
CA ASN A 409 3.89 28.85 -13.46
C ASN A 409 4.71 27.93 -14.38
N LEU A 410 4.40 26.63 -14.38
CA LEU A 410 5.20 25.61 -15.08
C LEU A 410 5.18 25.85 -16.60
N PRO A 411 6.36 25.85 -17.28
CA PRO A 411 6.44 26.12 -18.70
C PRO A 411 5.85 24.95 -19.50
N PRO A 412 4.85 25.18 -20.38
CA PRO A 412 4.24 24.11 -21.16
C PRO A 412 5.19 23.34 -22.10
N ALA A 413 6.37 23.91 -22.38
CA ALA A 413 7.39 23.26 -23.20
C ALA A 413 8.11 22.12 -22.47
N GLU A 414 8.31 22.26 -21.16
CA GLU A 414 8.98 21.24 -20.32
C GLU A 414 7.99 20.15 -19.90
N TYR A 415 6.70 20.51 -19.79
CA TYR A 415 5.64 19.62 -19.36
C TYR A 415 4.45 19.63 -20.35
N PRO A 416 4.63 19.05 -21.56
CA PRO A 416 3.64 19.13 -22.63
C PRO A 416 2.31 18.45 -22.29
N ASP A 417 2.33 17.49 -21.38
CA ASP A 417 1.17 16.67 -21.01
C ASP A 417 0.29 17.30 -19.92
N ILE A 418 0.68 18.46 -19.35
CA ILE A 418 -0.09 19.17 -18.30
C ILE A 418 -1.44 19.68 -18.81
N GLY A 419 -1.57 19.94 -20.12
CA GLY A 419 -2.72 20.61 -20.76
C GLY A 419 -3.05 21.97 -20.13
N ARG A 420 -4.30 22.45 -20.27
CA ARG A 420 -4.76 23.61 -19.48
C ARG A 420 -5.36 23.16 -18.14
N PRO A 421 -5.20 23.97 -17.09
CA PRO A 421 -5.99 23.87 -15.87
C PRO A 421 -7.49 23.88 -16.17
N LEU A 422 -8.28 23.10 -15.42
CA LEU A 422 -9.74 23.13 -15.44
C LEU A 422 -10.31 24.41 -14.81
N LEU A 423 -9.46 25.17 -14.10
CA LEU A 423 -9.80 26.42 -13.44
C LEU A 423 -9.18 27.60 -14.17
N PRO A 424 -9.86 28.75 -14.24
CA PRO A 424 -9.35 29.93 -14.92
C PRO A 424 -8.21 30.59 -14.14
N ASP A 425 -8.32 30.64 -12.82
CA ASP A 425 -7.40 31.29 -11.90
C ASP A 425 -7.54 30.73 -10.48
N LEU A 426 -6.79 31.30 -9.54
CA LEU A 426 -6.78 30.90 -8.12
C LEU A 426 -7.87 31.59 -7.28
N SER A 427 -8.72 32.45 -7.85
CA SER A 427 -9.71 33.24 -7.09
C SER A 427 -10.74 32.38 -6.37
N GLN A 428 -10.92 31.13 -6.81
CA GLN A 428 -11.85 30.17 -6.21
C GLN A 428 -11.30 29.47 -4.96
N PHE A 429 -10.01 29.65 -4.64
CA PHE A 429 -9.37 29.00 -3.51
C PHE A 429 -9.16 29.96 -2.34
N SER A 430 -10.01 29.83 -1.33
CA SER A 430 -9.73 30.27 0.05
C SER A 430 -9.50 29.07 0.96
N PHE A 431 -8.92 29.31 2.14
CA PHE A 431 -8.78 28.29 3.18
C PHE A 431 -10.13 27.62 3.49
N THR A 432 -11.20 28.41 3.68
CA THR A 432 -12.54 27.88 3.95
C THR A 432 -13.11 27.08 2.79
N SER A 433 -12.89 27.51 1.54
CA SER A 433 -13.40 26.80 0.36
C SER A 433 -12.81 25.38 0.24
N VAL A 434 -11.50 25.26 0.48
CA VAL A 434 -10.78 23.98 0.44
C VAL A 434 -11.22 23.10 1.61
N MET A 435 -11.30 23.66 2.81
CA MET A 435 -11.79 22.95 3.99
C MET A 435 -13.24 22.48 3.83
N ASN A 436 -14.09 23.25 3.14
CA ASN A 436 -15.45 22.83 2.80
C ASN A 436 -15.47 21.66 1.83
N ALA A 437 -14.62 21.66 0.81
CA ALA A 437 -14.51 20.55 -0.15
C ALA A 437 -14.02 19.25 0.53
N MET A 438 -13.15 19.34 1.54
CA MET A 438 -12.68 18.19 2.32
C MET A 438 -13.79 17.45 3.09
N ARG A 439 -14.98 18.03 3.24
CA ARG A 439 -16.11 17.36 3.89
C ARG A 439 -16.60 16.14 3.12
N PHE A 440 -16.40 16.13 1.80
CA PHE A 440 -16.75 15.01 0.94
C PHE A 440 -15.66 13.94 0.91
N LYS A 441 -14.49 14.20 1.52
CA LYS A 441 -13.42 13.21 1.66
C LYS A 441 -13.60 12.38 2.94
N ALA A 442 -13.43 11.08 2.79
CA ALA A 442 -13.36 10.11 3.88
C ALA A 442 -12.03 10.27 4.64
N CYS A 443 -12.14 10.36 5.97
CA CYS A 443 -11.02 10.38 6.90
C CYS A 443 -11.32 9.39 8.03
N ARG A 444 -10.32 8.64 8.48
CA ARG A 444 -10.44 7.86 9.71
C ARG A 444 -10.21 8.72 10.92
N ASP A 445 -9.05 9.36 10.99
CA ASP A 445 -8.79 10.38 11.99
C ASP A 445 -9.46 11.66 11.48
N PRO A 446 -10.46 12.22 12.18
CA PRO A 446 -11.13 13.43 11.73
C PRO A 446 -10.17 14.58 11.44
N LYS A 447 -9.08 14.72 12.21
CA LYS A 447 -8.08 15.79 12.04
C LYS A 447 -7.36 15.73 10.69
N ASP A 448 -7.30 14.56 10.07
CA ASP A 448 -6.67 14.39 8.75
C ASP A 448 -7.41 15.16 7.66
N ARG A 449 -8.66 15.60 7.87
CA ARG A 449 -9.33 16.54 6.95
C ARG A 449 -8.53 17.83 6.73
N PHE A 450 -7.75 18.24 7.72
CA PHE A 450 -6.84 19.37 7.63
C PHE A 450 -5.40 18.90 7.33
N PHE A 451 -4.87 17.95 8.10
CA PHE A 451 -3.45 17.58 7.98
C PHE A 451 -3.08 16.88 6.68
N SER A 452 -4.03 16.22 6.00
CA SER A 452 -3.80 15.68 4.65
C SER A 452 -3.58 16.75 3.57
N LEU A 453 -3.84 18.02 3.88
CA LEU A 453 -3.61 19.17 3.01
C LEU A 453 -2.46 20.05 3.47
N TYR A 454 -1.73 19.65 4.52
CA TYR A 454 -0.72 20.52 5.14
C TYR A 454 0.34 20.99 4.13
N GLY A 455 0.89 20.06 3.34
CA GLY A 455 1.83 20.39 2.26
C GLY A 455 1.20 21.17 1.11
N VAL A 456 -0.09 20.97 0.83
CA VAL A 456 -0.81 21.70 -0.23
C VAL A 456 -1.03 23.16 0.16
N PHE A 457 -1.40 23.43 1.41
CA PHE A 457 -1.53 24.79 1.91
C PHE A 457 -0.20 25.53 1.91
N GLN A 458 0.90 24.86 2.26
CA GLN A 458 2.25 25.41 2.15
C GLN A 458 2.61 25.76 0.70
N GLU A 459 2.38 24.85 -0.25
CA GLU A 459 2.68 25.06 -1.67
C GLU A 459 1.85 26.20 -2.29
N LEU A 460 0.60 26.37 -1.87
CA LEU A 460 -0.31 27.40 -2.37
C LEU A 460 -0.19 28.75 -1.63
N ASP A 461 0.72 28.87 -0.64
CA ASP A 461 0.83 30.03 0.25
C ASP A 461 -0.49 30.39 0.97
N ILE A 462 -1.31 29.39 1.30
CA ILE A 462 -2.55 29.61 2.05
C ILE A 462 -2.20 29.64 3.54
N ALA A 463 -2.12 30.85 4.11
CA ALA A 463 -1.85 31.05 5.53
C ALA A 463 -2.93 30.39 6.41
N HIS A 464 -2.55 29.83 7.57
CA HIS A 464 -3.51 29.25 8.53
C HIS A 464 -3.07 29.25 10.00
N ASP A 465 -1.79 29.52 10.33
CA ASP A 465 -1.26 29.58 11.71
C ASP A 465 -1.46 28.32 12.58
N ILE A 466 -1.64 27.15 11.96
CA ILE A 466 -1.82 25.86 12.66
C ILE A 466 -0.53 25.07 12.52
N PRO A 467 0.25 24.87 13.61
CA PRO A 467 1.50 24.13 13.52
C PRO A 467 1.24 22.62 13.42
N ILE A 468 2.14 21.91 12.75
CA ILE A 468 2.05 20.46 12.60
C ILE A 468 2.02 19.70 13.93
N SER A 469 2.62 20.26 14.98
CA SER A 469 2.61 19.70 16.34
C SER A 469 1.19 19.57 16.92
N MET A 470 0.18 20.26 16.35
CA MET A 470 -1.21 20.06 16.73
C MET A 470 -1.78 18.70 16.29
N TRP A 471 -1.10 17.95 15.41
CA TRP A 471 -1.57 16.63 14.97
C TRP A 471 -1.75 15.64 16.13
N SER A 472 -0.90 15.73 17.15
CA SER A 472 -0.98 14.90 18.36
C SER A 472 -2.02 15.40 19.38
N GLN A 473 -2.69 16.52 19.12
CA GLN A 473 -3.74 17.05 20.00
C GLN A 473 -5.11 16.44 19.71
N THR A 474 -6.08 16.75 20.57
CA THR A 474 -7.46 16.27 20.40
C THR A 474 -8.15 16.93 19.21
N ASP A 475 -9.11 16.22 18.61
CA ASP A 475 -9.90 16.69 17.46
C ASP A 475 -10.54 18.05 17.72
N ALA A 476 -11.06 18.25 18.94
CA ALA A 476 -11.69 19.51 19.34
C ALA A 476 -10.73 20.71 19.28
N HIS A 477 -9.47 20.54 19.73
CA HIS A 477 -8.48 21.62 19.67
C HIS A 477 -8.09 21.95 18.22
N VAL A 478 -7.90 20.92 17.39
CA VAL A 478 -7.56 21.10 15.98
C VAL A 478 -8.69 21.78 15.22
N PHE A 479 -9.92 21.29 15.34
CA PHE A 479 -11.05 21.90 14.61
C PHE A 479 -11.43 23.28 15.13
N LYS A 480 -11.20 23.58 16.42
CA LYS A 480 -11.30 24.96 16.92
C LYS A 480 -10.30 25.86 16.20
N ALA A 481 -9.04 25.46 16.08
CA ALA A 481 -8.02 26.24 15.38
C ALA A 481 -8.33 26.41 13.89
N VAL A 482 -8.73 25.33 13.20
CA VAL A 482 -9.18 25.38 11.79
C VAL A 482 -10.35 26.34 11.60
N THR A 483 -11.36 26.27 12.46
CA THR A 483 -12.55 27.14 12.35
C THR A 483 -12.19 28.61 12.60
N LEU A 484 -11.33 28.89 13.58
CA LEU A 484 -10.81 30.24 13.82
C LEU A 484 -9.98 30.77 12.64
N ALA A 485 -9.17 29.90 12.01
CA ALA A 485 -8.42 30.27 10.80
C ALA A 485 -9.37 30.63 9.65
N CYS A 486 -10.45 29.86 9.41
CA CYS A 486 -11.47 30.22 8.42
C CYS A 486 -12.04 31.62 8.65
N PHE A 487 -12.38 31.99 9.89
CA PHE A 487 -12.93 33.32 10.20
C PHE A 487 -11.93 34.44 9.99
N LYS A 488 -10.68 34.25 10.42
CA LYS A 488 -9.62 35.27 10.35
C LYS A 488 -9.22 35.54 8.91
N LEU A 489 -9.02 34.49 8.11
CA LEU A 489 -8.48 34.60 6.76
C LEU A 489 -9.51 35.12 5.77
N ASP A 490 -10.74 34.63 5.85
CA ASP A 490 -11.80 35.03 4.93
C ASP A 490 -12.50 36.34 5.38
N GLY A 491 -12.21 36.82 6.59
CA GLY A 491 -12.80 38.04 7.15
C GLY A 491 -14.32 37.98 7.34
N ASN A 492 -14.90 36.77 7.45
CA ASN A 492 -16.34 36.56 7.54
C ASN A 492 -16.69 35.29 8.33
N LEU A 493 -17.98 35.09 8.62
CA LEU A 493 -18.49 33.95 9.38
C LEU A 493 -19.06 32.82 8.49
N ASN A 494 -18.71 32.76 7.20
CA ASN A 494 -19.29 31.77 6.27
C ASN A 494 -19.04 30.32 6.71
N ALA A 495 -17.94 30.05 7.43
CA ALA A 495 -17.71 28.71 7.98
C ALA A 495 -18.83 28.26 8.95
N ILE A 496 -19.56 29.17 9.59
CA ILE A 496 -20.74 28.83 10.40
C ILE A 496 -21.89 28.31 9.54
N ARG A 497 -22.15 28.92 8.38
CA ARG A 497 -23.18 28.44 7.44
C ARG A 497 -22.92 27.01 6.99
N LEU A 498 -21.65 26.61 6.97
CA LEU A 498 -21.23 25.27 6.61
C LEU A 498 -21.43 24.27 7.76
N ALA A 499 -21.49 24.71 9.03
CA ALA A 499 -21.78 23.81 10.14
C ALA A 499 -23.20 23.24 9.99
N GLN A 500 -23.30 21.93 9.72
CA GLN A 500 -24.58 21.23 9.82
C GLN A 500 -24.84 20.99 11.31
N LEU A 501 -25.83 21.69 11.89
CA LEU A 501 -26.32 21.41 13.23
C LEU A 501 -27.08 20.08 13.19
N SER A 502 -26.37 18.97 13.45
CA SER A 502 -26.96 17.63 13.50
C SER A 502 -27.28 17.17 14.93
N ASP A 503 -27.47 18.09 15.89
CA ASP A 503 -27.99 17.74 17.22
C ASP A 503 -29.45 18.24 17.39
N PRO A 504 -30.44 17.34 17.49
CA PRO A 504 -31.83 17.70 17.79
C PRO A 504 -32.02 18.30 19.20
N ARG A 505 -30.99 18.33 20.06
CA ARG A 505 -31.01 18.99 21.37
C ARG A 505 -30.53 20.45 21.34
N ILE A 506 -29.95 20.90 20.24
CA ILE A 506 -29.64 22.33 20.04
C ILE A 506 -30.85 22.98 19.38
N THR A 507 -31.96 23.02 20.12
CA THR A 507 -33.03 23.96 19.83
C THR A 507 -32.51 25.32 20.24
N ILE A 508 -32.25 26.22 19.28
CA ILE A 508 -32.05 27.63 19.61
C ILE A 508 -33.33 28.07 20.34
N PRO A 509 -33.26 28.54 21.60
CA PRO A 509 -34.44 28.99 22.30
C PRO A 509 -35.05 30.13 21.51
N ALA A 510 -36.25 29.91 20.96
CA ALA A 510 -37.03 30.97 20.39
C ALA A 510 -37.54 31.86 21.54
N SER A 511 -36.72 32.81 21.99
CA SER A 511 -37.23 33.90 22.82
C SER A 511 -36.36 35.16 22.74
N GLN A 512 -36.91 36.11 21.99
CA GLN A 512 -36.97 37.55 22.31
C GLN A 512 -35.70 38.38 22.15
N THR A 513 -35.60 39.04 20.99
CA THR A 513 -35.35 40.48 20.87
C THR A 513 -35.65 40.87 19.42
N THR A 514 -36.86 41.39 19.18
CA THR A 514 -37.17 42.81 18.92
C THR A 514 -37.27 43.13 17.44
N SER A 515 -38.51 43.39 17.04
CA SER A 515 -38.94 44.18 15.91
C SER A 515 -37.96 45.30 15.53
N CYS A 516 -37.43 45.23 14.32
CA CYS A 516 -36.97 46.40 13.55
C CYS A 516 -36.88 45.99 12.07
N LEU A 517 -38.04 45.72 11.45
CA LEU A 517 -38.20 45.87 10.00
C LEU A 517 -39.53 46.58 9.76
N PRO A 518 -39.54 47.75 9.09
CA PRO A 518 -40.78 48.36 8.64
C PRO A 518 -41.44 47.42 7.64
N ARG A 519 -42.73 47.16 7.86
CA ARG A 519 -43.61 46.61 6.82
C ARG A 519 -43.83 47.67 5.75
N ASP A 520 -44.13 47.18 4.56
CA ASP A 520 -44.71 47.87 3.41
C ASP A 520 -43.72 48.51 2.42
N ALA A 521 -43.46 47.77 1.34
CA ALA A 521 -43.73 48.23 -0.03
C ALA A 521 -43.49 47.08 -1.04
N THR A 522 -44.56 46.41 -1.47
CA THR A 522 -44.71 46.03 -2.89
C THR A 522 -44.63 47.31 -3.74
N PRO A 523 -44.04 47.28 -4.95
CA PRO A 523 -44.89 46.98 -6.10
C PRO A 523 -44.23 46.26 -7.31
N MET A 524 -45.12 45.56 -8.02
CA MET A 524 -45.29 45.48 -9.48
C MET A 524 -44.28 44.74 -10.37
N MET A 525 -44.83 43.69 -10.99
CA MET A 525 -44.56 43.31 -12.39
C MET A 525 -44.69 44.51 -13.33
N ALA A 526 -43.81 44.61 -14.34
CA ALA A 526 -44.18 44.66 -15.76
C ALA A 526 -42.94 44.83 -16.65
N SER A 527 -43.08 44.23 -17.85
CA SER A 527 -42.28 44.28 -19.10
C SER A 527 -40.90 43.63 -19.11
#